data_AF-A0A8T6BKA4-F1
#
_entry.id   AF-A0A8T6BKA4-F1
#
_cell.length_a   1.000
_cell.length_b   1.000
_cell.length_c   1.000
_cell.angle_alpha   90.00
_cell.angle_beta   90.00
_cell.angle_gamma   90.00
#
_symmetry.space_group_name_H-M   'P 1'
#
loop_
_entity.id
_entity.type
_entity.pdbx_description
1 polymer ?
#
loop_
_entity_poly.entity_id
_entity_poly.type
_entity_poly.pdbx_seq_one_letter_code
_entity_poly.pdbx_strand_id
1 'polypeptide(L)' 'DLLFATVNLARHLGTKAEIALQKANEKFERRFREVERIVAARGLEMTGVDLETMEEVWQQVKRQEIDL' A
#
# COMPACT_ATOMS: atom_id res chain seq x y z
N ASP A 1 18.59 -7.10 12.53
CA ASP A 1 17.81 -6.98 13.78
C ASP A 1 16.38 -6.47 13.64
N LEU A 2 16.10 -5.35 12.96
CA LEU A 2 14.73 -4.79 12.87
C LEU A 2 13.67 -5.81 12.41
N LEU A 3 13.88 -6.46 11.26
CA LEU A 3 12.91 -7.43 10.73
C LEU A 3 12.71 -8.63 11.68
N PHE A 4 13.78 -9.08 12.34
CA PHE A 4 13.71 -10.14 13.34
C PHE A 4 12.89 -9.71 14.56
N ALA A 5 13.09 -8.48 15.06
CA ALA A 5 12.29 -7.91 16.13
C ALA A 5 10.80 -7.79 15.75
N THR A 6 10.48 -7.38 14.52
CA THR A 6 9.10 -7.31 14.01
C THR A 6 8.44 -8.69 13.93
N VAL A 7 9.15 -9.71 13.44
CA VAL A 7 8.65 -11.11 13.42
C VAL A 7 8.41 -11.61 14.85
N ASN A 8 9.32 -11.29 15.77
CA ASN A 8 9.19 -11.67 17.17
C ASN A 8 8.02 -10.98 17.86
N LEU A 9 7.73 -9.73 17.52
CA LEU A 9 6.56 -9.00 18.00
C LEU A 9 5.28 -9.65 17.49
N ALA A 10 5.18 -9.93 16.18
CA ALA A 10 4.01 -10.60 15.60
C ALA A 10 3.70 -11.92 16.32
N ARG A 11 4.74 -12.71 16.62
CA ARG A 11 4.61 -13.95 17.40
C ARG A 11 4.13 -13.71 18.83
N HIS A 12 4.63 -12.70 19.54
CA HIS A 12 4.13 -12.34 20.87
C HIS A 12 2.65 -11.92 20.86
N LEU A 13 2.20 -11.32 19.76
CA LEU A 13 0.81 -10.92 19.53
C LEU A 13 -0.07 -12.08 19.02
N GLY A 14 0.44 -13.31 18.94
CA GLY A 14 -0.30 -14.47 18.43
C GLY A 14 -0.62 -14.40 16.93
N THR A 15 0.04 -13.51 16.18
CA THR A 15 -0.18 -13.29 14.75
C THR A 15 0.93 -13.95 13.92
N LYS A 16 0.56 -14.66 12.84
CA LYS A 16 1.55 -15.19 11.89
C LYS A 16 2.12 -14.04 11.05
N ALA A 17 3.42 -13.75 11.22
CA ALA A 17 4.10 -12.64 10.54
C ALA A 17 3.97 -12.70 9.00
N GLU A 18 4.10 -13.90 8.42
CA GLU A 18 3.95 -14.14 6.99
C GLU A 18 2.56 -13.72 6.48
N ILE A 19 1.49 -14.14 7.18
CA ILE A 19 0.12 -13.81 6.81
C ILE A 19 -0.14 -12.30 6.96
N ALA A 20 0.39 -11.68 8.01
CA ALA A 20 0.26 -10.24 8.21
C ALA A 20 0.97 -9.45 7.09
N LEU A 21 2.17 -9.89 6.71
CA LEU A 21 2.94 -9.29 5.61
C LEU A 21 2.22 -9.48 4.26
N GLN A 22 1.69 -10.68 4.00
CA GLN A 22 0.93 -10.96 2.79
C GLN A 22 -0.28 -10.03 2.68
N LYS A 23 -1.08 -9.89 3.75
CA LYS A 23 -2.21 -8.96 3.76
C LYS A 23 -1.80 -7.51 3.54
N ALA A 24 -0.68 -7.08 4.13
CA ALA A 24 -0.14 -5.74 3.93
C ALA A 24 0.28 -5.50 2.46
N ASN A 25 0.92 -6.49 1.83
CA ASN A 25 1.31 -6.44 0.43
C ASN A 25 0.10 -6.41 -0.51
N GLU A 26 -0.89 -7.28 -0.29
CA GLU A 26 -2.15 -7.29 -1.05
C GLU A 26 -2.88 -5.94 -0.95
N LYS A 27 -2.87 -5.33 0.24
CA LYS A 27 -3.43 -3.99 0.46
C LYS A 27 -2.66 -2.92 -0.32
N PHE A 28 -1.34 -2.94 -0.24
CA PHE A 28 -0.50 -2.01 -1.00
C PHE A 28 -0.73 -2.14 -2.51
N GLU A 29 -0.75 -3.38 -3.01
CA GLU A 29 -0.97 -3.67 -4.43
C GLU A 29 -2.32 -3.15 -4.93
N ARG A 30 -3.40 -3.40 -4.21
CA ARG A 30 -4.73 -2.87 -4.58
C ARG A 30 -4.73 -1.35 -4.65
N ARG A 31 -4.13 -0.68 -3.66
CA ARG A 31 -4.01 0.78 -3.65
C ARG A 31 -3.20 1.27 -4.84
N PHE A 32 -2.07 0.64 -5.11
CA PHE A 32 -1.18 1.06 -6.19
C PHE A 32 -1.83 0.92 -7.57
N ARG A 33 -2.53 -0.19 -7.82
CA ARG A 33 -3.32 -0.38 -9.05
C ARG A 33 -4.38 0.70 -9.25
N GLU A 34 -5.02 1.14 -8.16
CA GLU A 34 -6.00 2.22 -8.23
C GLU A 34 -5.35 3.58 -8.48
N VAL A 35 -4.17 3.84 -7.93
CA VAL A 35 -3.36 5.02 -8.28
C VAL A 35 -3.04 5.02 -9.77
N GLU A 36 -2.55 3.91 -10.32
CA GLU A 36 -2.26 3.78 -11.76
C GLU A 36 -3.50 4.07 -12.60
N ARG A 37 -4.68 3.55 -12.20
CA ARG A 37 -5.95 3.80 -12.88
C ARG A 37 -6.33 5.28 -12.88
N ILE A 38 -6.21 5.97 -11.75
CA ILE A 38 -6.54 7.40 -11.63
C ILE A 38 -5.56 8.25 -12.44
N VAL A 39 -4.27 7.95 -12.37
CA VAL A 39 -3.22 8.64 -13.14
C VAL A 39 -3.49 8.51 -14.64
N ALA A 40 -3.75 7.29 -15.12
CA ALA A 40 -4.10 7.04 -16.51
C ALA A 40 -5.39 7.76 -16.93
N ALA A 41 -6.41 7.81 -16.06
CA ALA A 41 -7.66 8.54 -16.31
C ALA A 41 -7.47 10.06 -16.41
N ARG A 42 -6.41 10.61 -15.80
CA ARG A 42 -5.99 12.01 -15.95
C ARG A 42 -5.17 12.24 -17.23
N GLY A 43 -4.93 11.21 -18.06
CA GLY A 43 -4.12 11.29 -19.27
C GLY A 43 -2.61 11.39 -19.00
N LEU A 44 -2.18 10.99 -17.80
CA LEU A 44 -0.79 11.04 -17.36
C LEU A 44 -0.17 9.63 -17.37
N GLU A 45 1.16 9.55 -17.44
CA GLU A 45 1.93 8.32 -17.26
C GLU A 45 2.63 8.32 -15.91
N MET A 46 2.71 7.17 -15.23
CA MET A 46 3.35 7.04 -13.91
C MET A 46 4.80 7.54 -13.86
N THR A 47 5.52 7.46 -14.99
CA THR A 47 6.90 7.94 -15.16
C THR A 47 7.02 9.46 -15.25
N GLY A 48 5.94 10.15 -15.61
CA GLY A 48 5.88 11.61 -15.79
C GLY A 48 5.14 12.36 -14.68
N VAL A 49 4.61 11.65 -13.69
CA VAL A 49 3.89 12.25 -12.55
C VAL A 49 4.90 12.64 -11.46
N ASP A 50 4.83 13.88 -10.99
CA ASP A 50 5.64 14.34 -9.87
C ASP A 50 5.20 13.70 -8.53
N LEU A 51 6.09 13.77 -7.53
CA LEU A 51 5.84 13.16 -6.22
C LEU A 51 4.62 13.77 -5.51
N GLU A 52 4.32 15.04 -5.74
CA GLU A 52 3.20 15.73 -5.09
C GLU A 52 1.86 15.21 -5.62
N THR A 53 1.72 15.10 -6.94
CA THR A 53 0.55 14.51 -7.60
C THR A 53 0.40 13.04 -7.24
N MET A 54 1.52 12.29 -7.20
CA MET A 54 1.50 10.88 -6.80
C MET A 54 0.98 10.72 -5.37
N GLU A 55 1.43 11.57 -4.44
CA GLU A 55 0.99 11.56 -3.04
C GLU A 55 -0.47 12.00 -2.91
N GLU A 56 -0.92 13.00 -3.68
CA GLU A 56 -2.33 13.42 -3.72
C GLU A 56 -3.26 12.24 -4.09
N VAL A 57 -2.92 11.55 -5.19
CA VAL A 57 -3.69 10.40 -5.68
C VAL A 57 -3.59 9.23 -4.69
N TRP A 58 -2.42 8.97 -4.12
CA TRP A 58 -2.23 7.93 -3.11
C TRP A 58 -3.11 8.16 -1.87
N GLN A 59 -3.18 9.39 -1.38
CA GLN A 59 -4.05 9.74 -0.24
C GLN A 59 -5.54 9.70 -0.63
N GLN A 60 -5.90 10.04 -1.86
CA GLN A 60 -7.26 9.84 -2.37
C GLN A 60 -7.65 8.37 -2.29
N VAL A 61 -6.82 7.46 -2.82
CA VAL A 61 -7.08 6.01 -2.81
C VAL A 61 -7.19 5.47 -1.40
N LYS A 62 -6.29 5.87 -0.49
CA LYS A 62 -6.34 5.46 0.92
C LYS A 62 -7.64 5.85 1.63
N ARG A 63 -8.25 6.98 1.27
CA ARG A 63 -9.53 7.43 1.85
C ARG A 63 -10.74 6.67 1.29
N GLN A 64 -10.61 6.09 0.10
CA GLN A 64 -11.68 5.36 -0.59
C GLN A 64 -11.64 3.86 -0.30
N GLU A 65 -10.47 3.31 0.07
CA GLU A 65 -10.35 1.92 0.47
C GLU A 65 -11.06 1.66 1.81
N ILE A 66 -12.00 0.72 1.81
CA ILE A 66 -12.58 0.14 3.02
C ILE A 66 -11.77 -1.11 3.34
N ASP A 67 -11.22 -1.19 4.55
CA ASP A 67 -10.60 -2.41 5.05
C ASP A 67 -11.67 -3.50 5.21
N LEU A 68 -11.71 -4.44 4.25
CA LEU A 68 -12.52 -5.66 4.30
C LEU A 68 -11.91 -6.71 5.24
#